data_AF-M2XUF2-F1
#
_entry.id   AF-M2XUF2-F1
#
_cell.length_a   1.000
_cell.length_b   1.000
_cell.length_c   1.000
_cell.angle_alpha   90.00
_cell.angle_beta   90.00
_cell.angle_gamma   90.00
#
_symmetry.space_group_name_H-M   'P 1'
#
loop_
_entity.id
_entity.type
_entity.pdbx_description
1 polymer ?
#
loop_
_entity_poly.entity_id
_entity_poly.type
_entity_poly.pdbx_seq_one_letter_code
_entity_poly.pdbx_strand_id
1 'polypeptide(L)'
;MSTSARVRADACPGVFATHDAADGPLARVRLPGGAITAAQLGALADAADDLGDGALHLTSRGNVQLRGVTRPGLAGRLAAAGLLPSPSHERVRNILASPLSDTARKLASALDKALCAAPELAELPGRFLFALDGGQGDVAGEGADVCWRDGAVLLAGEDTGLRVTAGHAVETLLSVARAFLRTRGTAWRVSELADTEPLLKGIAGNRVEPETFATRPGLPIGPIGEAIGIAPVFGRLTSAQARKIAKAGNAVVTPWRSILVLGALEADTGLITDPGAPSLGISACIGHPGCAKSLADVRADAARVGRTPRVHFAGCARRCGKPAREHVDVLATKDGYLVDGAFVPVGELARTLAEKGTQ
;
A
#
# COMPACT_ATOMS: atom_id res chain seq x y z
N MET A 1 2.51 -2.29 -29.27
CA MET A 1 2.97 -3.63 -28.86
C MET A 1 1.75 -4.46 -28.54
N SER A 2 1.54 -5.58 -29.24
CA SER A 2 0.35 -6.44 -29.11
C SER A 2 0.28 -7.00 -27.68
N THR A 3 -0.77 -6.66 -26.96
CA THR A 3 -1.06 -7.18 -25.62
C THR A 3 -1.40 -8.67 -25.75
N SER A 4 -0.43 -9.53 -25.44
CA SER A 4 -0.65 -10.97 -25.27
C SER A 4 -1.92 -11.17 -24.44
N ALA A 5 -2.92 -11.86 -25.00
CA ALA A 5 -4.12 -12.26 -24.28
C ALA A 5 -3.69 -13.01 -23.00
N ARG A 6 -3.96 -12.40 -21.83
CA ARG A 6 -3.53 -12.95 -20.54
C ARG A 6 -4.52 -14.03 -20.12
N VAL A 7 -4.07 -15.28 -20.08
CA VAL A 7 -4.90 -16.49 -19.79
C VAL A 7 -5.26 -16.63 -18.30
N ARG A 8 -4.65 -15.84 -17.40
CA ARG A 8 -4.77 -16.05 -15.94
C ARG A 8 -5.74 -15.08 -15.27
N ALA A 9 -6.71 -15.61 -14.53
CA ALA A 9 -7.58 -14.85 -13.64
C ALA A 9 -6.78 -14.11 -12.54
N ASP A 10 -7.25 -12.93 -12.14
CA ASP A 10 -6.62 -12.12 -11.09
C ASP A 10 -6.54 -12.89 -9.75
N ALA A 11 -5.32 -13.15 -9.30
CA ALA A 11 -5.00 -13.98 -8.13
C ALA A 11 -4.55 -13.13 -6.92
N CYS A 12 -5.18 -11.97 -6.70
CA CYS A 12 -4.89 -11.16 -5.52
C CYS A 12 -5.23 -11.94 -4.23
N PRO A 13 -4.28 -12.12 -3.29
CA PRO A 13 -4.56 -12.84 -2.04
C PRO A 13 -5.51 -12.04 -1.14
N GLY A 14 -6.49 -12.74 -0.59
CA GLY A 14 -7.42 -12.29 0.44
C GLY A 14 -7.24 -13.08 1.75
N VAL A 15 -8.11 -12.85 2.72
CA VAL A 15 -8.26 -13.64 3.94
C VAL A 15 -8.91 -14.99 3.65
N PHE A 16 -9.92 -15.07 2.77
CA PHE A 16 -10.56 -16.34 2.41
C PHE A 16 -9.79 -17.09 1.31
N ALA A 17 -9.09 -16.35 0.45
CA ALA A 17 -8.20 -16.90 -0.57
C ALA A 17 -6.74 -16.53 -0.27
N THR A 18 -6.17 -17.15 0.77
CA THR A 18 -4.75 -16.94 1.11
C THR A 18 -3.83 -17.49 0.02
N HIS A 19 -2.67 -16.87 -0.15
CA HIS A 19 -1.63 -17.37 -1.05
C HIS A 19 -0.60 -18.19 -0.27
N ASP A 20 -0.27 -19.38 -0.77
CA ASP A 20 0.78 -20.20 -0.17
C ASP A 20 2.15 -19.61 -0.51
N ALA A 21 2.86 -19.15 0.52
CA ALA A 21 4.25 -18.73 0.45
C ALA A 21 5.16 -19.75 1.14
N ALA A 22 6.47 -19.55 1.06
CA ALA A 22 7.45 -20.45 1.67
C ALA A 22 7.36 -20.51 3.20
N ASP A 23 6.99 -19.39 3.82
CA ASP A 23 6.74 -19.27 5.25
C ASP A 23 5.36 -19.78 5.66
N GLY A 24 4.53 -20.25 4.72
CA GLY A 24 3.16 -20.68 4.94
C GLY A 24 2.14 -19.76 4.27
N PRO A 25 0.84 -19.99 4.51
CA PRO A 25 -0.22 -19.15 3.94
C PRO A 25 -0.06 -17.68 4.35
N LEU A 26 -0.43 -16.77 3.46
CA LEU A 26 -0.50 -15.33 3.77
C LEU A 26 -1.92 -14.81 3.63
N ALA A 27 -2.36 -14.03 4.61
CA ALA A 27 -3.66 -13.36 4.60
C ALA A 27 -3.46 -11.85 4.54
N ARG A 28 -4.25 -11.18 3.69
CA ARG A 28 -4.21 -9.72 3.56
C ARG A 28 -5.49 -9.12 4.10
N VAL A 29 -5.34 -8.19 5.03
CA VAL A 29 -6.43 -7.41 5.62
C VAL A 29 -6.57 -6.10 4.86
N ARG A 30 -7.80 -5.74 4.52
CA ARG A 30 -8.13 -4.49 3.82
C ARG A 30 -8.45 -3.41 4.84
N LEU A 31 -7.82 -2.25 4.69
CA LEU A 31 -8.04 -1.07 5.50
C LEU A 31 -8.43 0.07 4.55
N PRO A 32 -9.73 0.34 4.34
CA PRO A 32 -10.18 1.43 3.50
C PRO A 32 -9.61 2.77 3.99
N GLY A 33 -8.91 3.49 3.10
CA GLY A 33 -8.19 4.70 3.46
C GLY A 33 -7.01 4.49 4.43
N GLY A 34 -6.63 3.23 4.69
CA GLY A 34 -5.62 2.87 5.69
C GLY A 34 -6.11 2.90 7.14
N ALA A 35 -7.36 3.28 7.39
CA ALA A 35 -7.87 3.48 8.73
C ALA A 35 -7.94 2.18 9.53
N ILE A 36 -7.44 2.21 10.76
CA ILE A 36 -7.52 1.08 11.70
C ILE A 36 -7.76 1.61 13.12
N THR A 37 -8.69 0.97 13.84
CA THR A 37 -8.94 1.30 15.24
C THR A 37 -7.91 0.67 16.16
N ALA A 38 -7.73 1.22 17.36
CA ALA A 38 -6.90 0.62 18.41
C ALA A 38 -7.28 -0.86 18.67
N ALA A 39 -8.57 -1.15 18.78
CA ALA A 39 -9.07 -2.52 19.02
C ALA A 39 -8.74 -3.46 17.86
N GLN A 40 -8.92 -3.01 16.61
CA GLN A 40 -8.56 -3.77 15.42
C GLN A 40 -7.06 -4.07 15.35
N LEU A 41 -6.22 -3.07 15.66
CA LEU A 41 -4.78 -3.25 15.67
C LEU A 41 -4.34 -4.23 16.77
N GLY A 42 -4.98 -4.17 17.94
CA GLY A 42 -4.81 -5.15 19.01
C GLY A 42 -5.17 -6.56 18.55
N ALA A 43 -6.32 -6.74 17.90
CA ALA A 43 -6.77 -8.02 17.36
C ALA A 43 -5.83 -8.58 16.26
N LEU A 44 -5.21 -7.70 15.45
CA LEU A 44 -4.19 -8.10 14.48
C LEU A 44 -2.90 -8.56 15.16
N ALA A 45 -2.45 -7.86 16.21
CA ALA A 45 -1.25 -8.25 16.97
C ALA A 45 -1.43 -9.64 17.58
N ASP A 46 -2.57 -9.84 18.22
CA ASP A 46 -3.10 -11.11 18.72
C ASP A 46 -3.12 -12.22 17.66
N ALA A 47 -3.67 -11.94 16.48
CA ALA A 47 -3.69 -12.90 15.38
C ALA A 47 -2.30 -13.22 14.84
N ALA A 48 -1.38 -12.25 14.84
CA ALA A 48 0.00 -12.47 14.41
C ALA A 48 0.75 -13.39 15.38
N ASP A 49 0.56 -13.20 16.69
CA ASP A 49 1.18 -14.02 17.73
C ASP A 49 0.63 -15.46 17.73
N ASP A 50 -0.70 -15.61 17.72
CA ASP A 50 -1.34 -16.91 17.93
C ASP A 50 -1.43 -17.76 16.66
N LEU A 51 -1.54 -17.09 15.49
CA LEU A 51 -1.88 -17.74 14.24
C LEU A 51 -0.87 -17.46 13.13
N GLY A 52 0.23 -16.73 13.36
CA GLY A 52 1.18 -16.32 12.32
C GLY A 52 2.63 -16.29 12.79
N ASP A 53 3.43 -15.42 12.20
CA ASP A 53 4.87 -15.28 12.48
C ASP A 53 5.21 -14.18 13.52
N GLY A 54 4.22 -13.70 14.27
CA GLY A 54 4.38 -12.63 15.27
C GLY A 54 4.57 -11.23 14.67
N ALA A 55 4.37 -11.05 13.35
CA ALA A 55 4.54 -9.76 12.69
C ALA A 55 3.35 -9.37 11.78
N LEU A 56 3.20 -8.06 11.64
CA LEU A 56 2.30 -7.40 10.69
C LEU A 56 3.14 -6.74 9.60
N HIS A 57 2.80 -7.00 8.34
CA HIS A 57 3.54 -6.47 7.20
C HIS A 57 2.70 -5.39 6.49
N LEU A 58 3.18 -4.15 6.55
CA LEU A 58 2.57 -3.04 5.82
C LEU A 58 2.82 -3.18 4.33
N THR A 59 1.79 -2.89 3.54
CA THR A 59 1.82 -3.02 2.09
C THR A 59 1.91 -1.67 1.40
N SER A 60 2.31 -1.66 0.14
CA SER A 60 2.39 -0.44 -0.67
C SER A 60 1.01 0.15 -1.07
N ARG A 61 -0.06 -0.23 -0.38
CA ARG A 61 -1.44 0.20 -0.64
C ARG A 61 -2.21 0.50 0.64
N GLY A 62 -1.53 0.76 1.75
CA GLY A 62 -2.19 1.10 3.02
C GLY A 62 -2.90 -0.08 3.68
N ASN A 63 -2.58 -1.32 3.31
CA ASN A 63 -3.11 -2.54 3.92
C ASN A 63 -2.09 -3.24 4.81
N VAL A 64 -2.56 -4.19 5.62
CA VAL A 64 -1.76 -5.07 6.47
C VAL A 64 -1.80 -6.51 5.94
N GLN A 65 -0.71 -7.23 6.11
CA GLN A 65 -0.58 -8.63 5.74
C GLN A 65 -0.03 -9.43 6.93
N LEU A 66 -0.67 -10.57 7.20
CA LEU A 66 -0.22 -11.61 8.11
C LEU A 66 0.45 -12.73 7.28
N ARG A 67 1.51 -13.32 7.82
CA ARG A 67 2.29 -14.37 7.13
C ARG A 67 2.45 -15.59 8.03
N GLY A 68 2.74 -16.72 7.38
CA GLY A 68 2.86 -18.02 8.03
C GLY A 68 1.59 -18.43 8.78
N VAL A 69 0.42 -18.07 8.24
CA VAL A 69 -0.80 -18.18 9.01
C VAL A 69 -1.38 -19.59 9.06
N THR A 70 -1.81 -20.03 10.23
CA THR A 70 -2.72 -21.17 10.35
C THR A 70 -4.14 -20.74 9.94
N ARG A 71 -4.68 -21.42 8.92
CA ARG A 71 -5.98 -21.08 8.32
C ARG A 71 -7.18 -21.24 9.28
N PRO A 72 -7.29 -22.31 10.10
CA PRO A 72 -8.40 -22.47 11.02
C PRO A 72 -8.46 -21.31 12.03
N GLY A 73 -9.65 -20.73 12.24
CA GLY A 73 -9.88 -19.67 13.21
C GLY A 73 -9.50 -18.25 12.76
N LEU A 74 -8.60 -18.08 11.78
CA LEU A 74 -8.15 -16.75 11.33
C LEU A 74 -9.31 -15.90 10.79
N ALA A 75 -10.11 -16.44 9.86
CA ALA A 75 -11.23 -15.71 9.29
C ALA A 75 -12.25 -15.32 10.37
N GLY A 76 -12.59 -16.23 11.30
CA GLY A 76 -13.50 -15.94 12.40
C GLY A 76 -13.00 -14.81 13.32
N ARG A 77 -11.70 -14.81 13.67
CA ARG A 77 -11.10 -13.77 14.51
C ARG A 77 -11.09 -12.41 13.80
N LEU A 78 -10.70 -12.38 12.54
CA LEU A 78 -10.71 -11.15 11.74
C LEU A 78 -12.14 -10.64 11.50
N ALA A 79 -13.12 -11.55 11.34
CA ALA A 79 -14.54 -11.18 11.23
C ALA A 79 -15.05 -10.52 12.51
N ALA A 80 -14.76 -11.13 13.66
CA ALA A 80 -15.15 -10.61 14.98
C ALA A 80 -14.55 -9.23 15.26
N ALA A 81 -13.35 -8.95 14.73
CA ALA A 81 -12.70 -7.65 14.82
C ALA A 81 -13.17 -6.63 13.76
N GLY A 82 -14.08 -7.01 12.86
CA GLY A 82 -14.55 -6.16 11.76
C GLY A 82 -13.46 -5.86 10.72
N LEU A 83 -12.52 -6.78 10.51
CA LEU A 83 -11.37 -6.66 9.60
C LEU A 83 -11.55 -7.46 8.30
N LEU A 84 -12.70 -8.09 8.10
CA LEU A 84 -13.03 -8.71 6.83
C LEU A 84 -13.81 -7.74 5.95
N PRO A 85 -13.45 -7.59 4.66
CA PRO A 85 -14.36 -7.01 3.70
C PRO A 85 -15.60 -7.92 3.54
N SER A 86 -16.67 -7.42 2.92
CA SER A 86 -17.75 -8.32 2.49
C SER A 86 -17.16 -9.44 1.63
N PRO A 87 -17.52 -10.72 1.84
CA PRO A 87 -16.88 -11.85 1.15
C PRO A 87 -16.87 -11.71 -0.38
N SER A 88 -17.91 -11.09 -0.95
CA SER A 88 -18.04 -10.84 -2.39
C SER A 88 -17.05 -9.80 -2.93
N HIS A 89 -16.61 -8.83 -2.12
CA HIS A 89 -15.77 -7.71 -2.56
C HIS A 89 -14.31 -7.83 -2.11
N GLU A 90 -13.90 -8.95 -1.53
CA GLU A 90 -12.54 -9.16 -1.03
C GLU A 90 -11.46 -8.95 -2.11
N ARG A 91 -11.81 -9.24 -3.37
CA ARG A 91 -10.91 -9.09 -4.52
C ARG A 91 -10.79 -7.65 -5.00
N VAL A 92 -11.81 -6.82 -4.79
CA VAL A 92 -11.78 -5.40 -5.17
C VAL A 92 -10.72 -4.70 -4.32
N ARG A 93 -9.81 -3.99 -4.97
CA ARG A 93 -8.64 -3.37 -4.32
C ARG A 93 -9.00 -2.25 -3.37
N ASN A 94 -8.02 -1.94 -2.52
CA ASN A 94 -8.12 -0.94 -1.46
C ASN A 94 -8.47 0.46 -1.98
N ILE A 95 -8.94 1.32 -1.09
CA ILE A 95 -9.13 2.75 -1.30
C ILE A 95 -7.95 3.46 -0.64
N LEU A 96 -7.21 4.29 -1.38
CA LEU A 96 -6.21 5.18 -0.79
C LEU A 96 -6.88 6.48 -0.32
N ALA A 97 -6.39 7.06 0.76
CA ALA A 97 -6.83 8.36 1.24
C ALA A 97 -5.64 9.15 1.80
N SER A 98 -5.60 10.47 1.58
CA SER A 98 -4.62 11.33 2.23
C SER A 98 -4.75 11.18 3.75
N PRO A 99 -3.70 10.71 4.47
CA PRO A 99 -3.82 10.35 5.87
C PRO A 99 -4.11 11.55 6.78
N LEU A 100 -3.74 12.76 6.36
CA LEU A 100 -3.93 14.00 7.11
C LEU A 100 -5.22 14.76 6.76
N SER A 101 -6.00 14.30 5.77
CA SER A 101 -7.25 14.97 5.38
C SER A 101 -8.46 14.26 5.97
N ASP A 102 -9.16 14.95 6.88
CA ASP A 102 -10.42 14.45 7.44
C ASP A 102 -11.47 14.17 6.37
N THR A 103 -11.56 15.06 5.37
CA THR A 103 -12.48 14.90 4.25
C THR A 103 -12.15 13.63 3.47
N ALA A 104 -10.88 13.41 3.11
CA ALA A 104 -10.47 12.20 2.39
C ALA A 104 -10.75 10.92 3.20
N ARG A 105 -10.46 10.93 4.52
CA ARG A 105 -10.72 9.78 5.40
C ARG A 105 -12.22 9.46 5.51
N LYS A 106 -13.07 10.47 5.67
CA LYS A 106 -14.54 10.31 5.72
C LYS A 106 -15.09 9.79 4.40
N LEU A 107 -14.63 10.36 3.28
CA LEU A 107 -15.02 9.91 1.94
C LEU A 107 -14.55 8.48 1.67
N ALA A 108 -13.39 8.05 2.18
CA ALA A 108 -12.91 6.68 2.00
C ALA A 108 -13.81 5.65 2.69
N SER A 109 -14.27 5.96 3.91
CA SER A 109 -15.25 5.13 4.60
C SER A 109 -16.59 5.10 3.88
N ALA A 110 -17.06 6.25 3.38
CA ALA A 110 -18.31 6.33 2.61
C ALA A 110 -18.22 5.55 1.29
N LEU A 111 -17.10 5.68 0.57
CA LEU A 111 -16.84 4.94 -0.67
C LEU A 111 -16.80 3.44 -0.44
N ASP A 112 -16.17 2.97 0.65
CA ASP A 112 -16.12 1.55 0.97
C ASP A 112 -17.50 0.94 1.22
N LYS A 113 -18.34 1.64 2.00
CA LYS A 113 -19.74 1.24 2.24
C LYS A 113 -20.54 1.21 0.94
N ALA A 114 -20.44 2.25 0.13
CA ALA A 114 -21.18 2.36 -1.13
C ALA A 114 -20.70 1.33 -2.17
N LEU A 115 -19.40 1.02 -2.20
CA LEU A 115 -18.82 -0.02 -3.03
C LEU A 115 -19.36 -1.41 -2.64
N CYS A 116 -19.40 -1.73 -1.34
CA CYS A 116 -19.95 -3.00 -0.87
C CYS A 116 -21.46 -3.15 -1.14
N ALA A 117 -22.18 -2.04 -1.25
CA ALA A 117 -23.61 -2.01 -1.57
C ALA A 117 -23.91 -2.17 -3.08
N ALA A 118 -22.88 -2.25 -3.94
CA ALA A 118 -23.01 -2.35 -5.40
C ALA A 118 -22.42 -3.70 -5.89
N PRO A 119 -23.22 -4.79 -5.92
CA PRO A 119 -22.74 -6.14 -6.21
C PRO A 119 -22.00 -6.26 -7.54
N GLU A 120 -22.39 -5.48 -8.55
CA GLU A 120 -21.73 -5.46 -9.86
C GLU A 120 -20.26 -5.02 -9.78
N LEU A 121 -19.91 -4.19 -8.79
CA LEU A 121 -18.55 -3.70 -8.61
C LEU A 121 -17.62 -4.75 -7.98
N ALA A 122 -18.15 -5.89 -7.50
CA ALA A 122 -17.35 -7.05 -7.11
C ALA A 122 -16.54 -7.63 -8.29
N GLU A 123 -16.97 -7.38 -9.53
CA GLU A 123 -16.29 -7.84 -10.74
C GLU A 123 -15.11 -6.97 -11.17
N LEU A 124 -14.87 -5.84 -10.47
CA LEU A 124 -13.69 -5.02 -10.73
C LEU A 124 -12.43 -5.88 -10.61
N PRO A 125 -11.45 -5.69 -11.51
CA PRO A 125 -10.15 -6.32 -11.31
C PRO A 125 -9.64 -5.98 -9.93
N GLY A 126 -9.09 -6.97 -9.26
CA GLY A 126 -8.27 -6.76 -8.08
C GLY A 126 -6.96 -6.05 -8.41
N ARG A 127 -6.87 -5.25 -9.46
CA ARG A 127 -5.86 -4.19 -9.63
C ARG A 127 -6.46 -2.79 -9.67
N PHE A 128 -7.78 -2.63 -9.82
CA PHE A 128 -8.44 -1.34 -9.93
C PHE A 128 -8.40 -0.55 -8.60
N LEU A 129 -7.72 0.58 -8.54
CA LEU A 129 -7.41 1.34 -7.34
C LEU A 129 -8.19 2.65 -7.30
N PHE A 130 -8.85 2.91 -6.18
CA PHE A 130 -9.45 4.21 -5.86
C PHE A 130 -8.50 5.06 -5.02
N ALA A 131 -8.57 6.39 -5.16
CA ALA A 131 -7.90 7.32 -4.28
C ALA A 131 -8.76 8.54 -3.92
N LEU A 132 -8.51 9.11 -2.75
CA LEU A 132 -9.12 10.34 -2.27
C LEU A 132 -8.02 11.24 -1.71
N ASP A 133 -7.72 12.30 -2.42
CA ASP A 133 -6.64 13.23 -2.09
C ASP A 133 -7.20 14.53 -1.52
N GLY A 134 -6.65 14.99 -0.41
CA GLY A 134 -7.05 16.24 0.26
C GLY A 134 -6.56 17.51 -0.40
N GLY A 135 -5.90 17.42 -1.56
CA GLY A 135 -5.29 18.54 -2.30
C GLY A 135 -3.76 18.58 -2.19
N GLN A 136 -3.17 17.79 -1.28
CA GLN A 136 -1.73 17.75 -1.03
C GLN A 136 -0.95 17.05 -2.14
N GLY A 137 -1.65 16.24 -2.97
CA GLY A 137 -1.03 15.45 -4.03
C GLY A 137 -0.23 14.27 -3.50
N ASP A 138 -0.52 13.81 -2.27
CA ASP A 138 0.20 12.71 -1.63
C ASP A 138 -0.21 11.37 -2.24
N VAL A 139 -1.50 11.04 -2.23
CA VAL A 139 -2.03 9.80 -2.82
C VAL A 139 -2.38 9.94 -4.29
N ALA A 140 -2.64 11.16 -4.80
CA ALA A 140 -2.85 11.39 -6.22
C ALA A 140 -1.64 10.95 -7.07
N GLY A 141 -0.43 11.09 -6.53
CA GLY A 141 0.81 10.63 -7.18
C GLY A 141 0.98 9.10 -7.28
N GLU A 142 0.10 8.31 -6.64
CA GLU A 142 0.13 6.85 -6.72
C GLU A 142 -0.57 6.29 -7.98
N GLY A 143 -1.09 7.17 -8.85
CA GLY A 143 -1.66 6.77 -10.16
C GLY A 143 -2.85 5.83 -10.01
N ALA A 144 -3.75 6.12 -9.06
CA ALA A 144 -5.01 5.39 -8.91
C ALA A 144 -5.84 5.44 -10.21
N ASP A 145 -6.63 4.40 -10.45
CA ASP A 145 -7.46 4.32 -11.66
C ASP A 145 -8.50 5.43 -11.70
N VAL A 146 -9.05 5.78 -10.54
CA VAL A 146 -9.86 6.98 -10.34
C VAL A 146 -9.51 7.63 -9.00
N CYS A 147 -9.34 8.95 -9.01
CA CYS A 147 -9.08 9.75 -7.82
C CYS A 147 -10.00 10.96 -7.76
N TRP A 148 -10.47 11.32 -6.57
CA TRP A 148 -10.98 12.67 -6.30
C TRP A 148 -9.92 13.43 -5.51
N ARG A 149 -9.47 14.58 -6.02
CA ARG A 149 -8.47 15.44 -5.41
C ARG A 149 -9.04 16.83 -5.22
N ASP A 150 -9.50 17.13 -4.01
CA ASP A 150 -10.04 18.44 -3.61
C ASP A 150 -10.88 19.14 -4.71
N GLY A 151 -11.85 18.40 -5.25
CA GLY A 151 -12.73 18.87 -6.31
C GLY A 151 -12.40 18.32 -7.70
N ALA A 152 -11.14 18.03 -8.03
CA ALA A 152 -10.75 17.49 -9.32
C ALA A 152 -10.94 15.97 -9.42
N VAL A 153 -11.40 15.48 -10.57
CA VAL A 153 -11.45 14.04 -10.87
C VAL A 153 -10.26 13.68 -11.74
N LEU A 154 -9.46 12.71 -11.28
CA LEU A 154 -8.28 12.22 -11.99
C LEU A 154 -8.51 10.78 -12.47
N LEU A 155 -7.97 10.45 -13.63
CA LEU A 155 -7.94 9.09 -14.18
C LEU A 155 -6.49 8.67 -14.41
N ALA A 156 -6.10 7.54 -13.82
CA ALA A 156 -4.72 7.05 -13.87
C ALA A 156 -3.65 8.08 -13.41
N GLY A 157 -4.03 9.03 -12.55
CA GLY A 157 -3.17 10.11 -12.06
C GLY A 157 -3.26 11.43 -12.85
N GLU A 158 -3.93 11.45 -14.00
CA GLU A 158 -4.05 12.63 -14.86
C GLU A 158 -5.35 13.38 -14.59
N ASP A 159 -5.29 14.71 -14.55
CA ASP A 159 -6.48 15.55 -14.42
C ASP A 159 -7.35 15.46 -15.67
N THR A 160 -8.66 15.26 -15.47
CA THR A 160 -9.64 15.13 -16.55
C THR A 160 -10.33 16.45 -16.90
N GLY A 161 -10.05 17.52 -16.15
CA GLY A 161 -10.78 18.78 -16.24
C GLY A 161 -12.18 18.73 -15.61
N LEU A 162 -12.65 17.57 -15.12
CA LEU A 162 -13.92 17.46 -14.42
C LEU A 162 -13.77 17.92 -12.96
N ARG A 163 -14.71 18.75 -12.50
CA ARG A 163 -14.78 19.29 -11.14
C ARG A 163 -16.10 18.90 -10.47
N VAL A 164 -16.00 18.28 -9.30
CA VAL A 164 -17.11 17.69 -8.54
C VAL A 164 -16.93 18.01 -7.05
N THR A 165 -17.99 18.45 -6.37
CA THR A 165 -17.93 18.73 -4.93
C THR A 165 -17.71 17.47 -4.10
N ALA A 166 -17.19 17.61 -2.88
CA ALA A 166 -16.99 16.47 -1.98
C ALA A 166 -18.27 15.61 -1.77
N GLY A 167 -19.45 16.25 -1.75
CA GLY A 167 -20.73 15.55 -1.62
C GLY A 167 -21.07 14.60 -2.78
N HIS A 168 -20.52 14.83 -3.98
CA HIS A 168 -20.74 14.00 -5.16
C HIS A 168 -19.52 13.13 -5.53
N ALA A 169 -18.44 13.19 -4.73
CA ALA A 169 -17.19 12.48 -5.02
C ALA A 169 -17.40 10.96 -5.07
N VAL A 170 -18.08 10.39 -4.06
CA VAL A 170 -18.32 8.94 -3.99
C VAL A 170 -19.14 8.45 -5.19
N GLU A 171 -20.25 9.12 -5.51
CA GLU A 171 -21.10 8.77 -6.64
C GLU A 171 -20.33 8.83 -7.97
N THR A 172 -19.52 9.88 -8.15
CA THR A 172 -18.67 10.05 -9.33
C THR A 172 -17.67 8.91 -9.48
N LEU A 173 -16.94 8.57 -8.41
CA LEU A 173 -15.94 7.51 -8.41
C LEU A 173 -16.56 6.14 -8.75
N LEU A 174 -17.74 5.85 -8.20
CA LEU A 174 -18.47 4.62 -8.51
C LEU A 174 -19.00 4.62 -9.95
N SER A 175 -19.45 5.77 -10.46
CA SER A 175 -19.90 5.90 -11.86
C SER A 175 -18.78 5.63 -12.85
N VAL A 176 -17.58 6.16 -12.59
CA VAL A 176 -16.36 5.84 -13.35
C VAL A 176 -16.04 4.35 -13.28
N ALA A 177 -16.09 3.74 -12.11
CA ALA A 177 -15.82 2.31 -11.95
C ALA A 177 -16.82 1.43 -12.71
N ARG A 178 -18.11 1.78 -12.69
CA ARG A 178 -19.14 1.11 -13.50
C ARG A 178 -18.89 1.28 -14.99
N ALA A 179 -18.52 2.48 -15.43
CA ALA A 179 -18.18 2.72 -16.83
C ALA A 179 -16.96 1.90 -17.26
N PHE A 180 -15.93 1.82 -16.40
CA PHE A 180 -14.77 0.99 -16.62
C PHE A 180 -15.15 -0.48 -16.78
N LEU A 181 -16.02 -1.03 -15.93
CA LEU A 181 -16.50 -2.41 -16.09
C LEU A 181 -17.14 -2.68 -17.46
N ARG A 182 -17.90 -1.72 -17.99
CA ARG A 182 -18.54 -1.85 -19.30
C ARG A 182 -17.56 -1.74 -20.47
N THR A 183 -16.49 -0.95 -20.35
CA THR A 183 -15.60 -0.61 -21.48
C THR A 183 -14.23 -1.28 -21.42
N ARG A 184 -13.84 -1.86 -20.29
CA ARG A 184 -12.50 -2.41 -20.01
C ARG A 184 -12.00 -3.48 -20.99
N GLY A 185 -12.89 -4.25 -21.59
CA GLY A 185 -12.51 -5.51 -22.24
C GLY A 185 -11.60 -6.35 -21.34
N THR A 186 -10.34 -6.53 -21.75
CA THR A 186 -9.33 -7.29 -20.99
C THR A 186 -8.40 -6.46 -20.11
N ALA A 187 -8.46 -5.12 -20.19
CA ALA A 187 -7.61 -4.21 -19.42
C ALA A 187 -7.75 -4.50 -17.92
N TRP A 188 -6.75 -4.35 -17.06
CA TRP A 188 -6.91 -4.46 -15.60
C TRP A 188 -6.92 -3.11 -14.89
N ARG A 189 -6.53 -2.06 -15.60
CA ARG A 189 -6.33 -0.69 -15.12
C ARG A 189 -6.84 0.30 -16.16
N VAL A 190 -7.22 1.48 -15.73
CA VAL A 190 -7.63 2.59 -16.62
C VAL A 190 -6.48 3.01 -17.53
N SER A 191 -5.24 2.98 -17.04
CA SER A 191 -4.03 3.29 -17.81
C SER A 191 -3.76 2.33 -18.98
N GLU A 192 -4.48 1.21 -19.08
CA GLU A 192 -4.38 0.25 -20.20
C GLU A 192 -5.43 0.53 -21.30
N LEU A 193 -6.34 1.50 -21.09
CA LEU A 193 -7.34 1.88 -22.09
C LEU A 193 -6.74 2.81 -23.14
N ALA A 194 -7.17 2.66 -24.39
CA ALA A 194 -6.82 3.58 -25.47
C ALA A 194 -7.60 4.90 -25.38
N ASP A 195 -8.80 4.87 -24.82
CA ASP A 195 -9.68 6.02 -24.66
C ASP A 195 -10.38 5.95 -23.29
N THR A 196 -10.30 7.05 -22.55
CA THR A 196 -10.88 7.22 -21.22
C THR A 196 -12.11 8.14 -21.21
N GLU A 197 -12.44 8.80 -22.32
CA GLU A 197 -13.61 9.69 -22.43
C GLU A 197 -14.93 8.99 -22.06
N PRO A 198 -15.18 7.72 -22.46
CA PRO A 198 -16.40 7.01 -22.08
C PRO A 198 -16.57 6.83 -20.56
N LEU A 199 -15.49 6.91 -19.78
CA LEU A 199 -15.54 6.77 -18.32
C LEU A 199 -16.19 7.97 -17.63
N LEU A 200 -16.17 9.14 -18.28
CA LEU A 200 -16.69 10.39 -17.72
C LEU A 200 -18.05 10.80 -18.32
N LYS A 201 -18.54 10.03 -19.30
CA LYS A 201 -19.79 10.34 -20.01
C LYS A 201 -20.98 10.32 -19.05
N GLY A 202 -21.74 11.43 -19.06
CA GLY A 202 -22.95 11.58 -18.25
C GLY A 202 -22.71 11.91 -16.78
N ILE A 203 -21.45 12.09 -16.35
CA ILE A 203 -21.15 12.56 -14.99
C ILE A 203 -21.34 14.07 -14.93
N ALA A 204 -22.19 14.53 -14.02
CA ALA A 204 -22.42 15.95 -13.77
C ALA A 204 -21.21 16.60 -13.09
N GLY A 205 -20.89 17.83 -13.49
CA GLY A 205 -19.81 18.61 -12.91
C GLY A 205 -19.33 19.71 -13.85
N ASN A 206 -18.56 20.65 -13.32
CA ASN A 206 -17.99 21.72 -14.13
C ASN A 206 -16.80 21.19 -14.91
N ARG A 207 -16.65 21.65 -16.16
CA ARG A 207 -15.49 21.35 -17.01
C ARG A 207 -14.57 22.56 -17.04
N VAL A 208 -13.30 22.32 -16.77
CA VAL A 208 -12.23 23.30 -16.88
C VAL A 208 -11.07 22.68 -17.66
N GLU A 209 -10.09 23.49 -18.04
CA GLU A 209 -8.86 22.98 -18.64
C GLU A 209 -8.11 22.09 -17.62
N PRO A 210 -7.66 20.89 -18.01
CA PRO A 210 -6.84 20.04 -17.15
C PRO A 210 -5.54 20.72 -16.70
N GLU A 211 -5.15 20.49 -15.46
CA GLU A 211 -3.92 21.06 -14.89
C GLU A 211 -2.93 19.97 -14.46
N THR A 212 -1.64 20.24 -14.66
CA THR A 212 -0.58 19.46 -14.01
C THR A 212 -0.38 19.95 -12.59
N PHE A 213 -0.46 19.06 -11.62
CA PHE A 213 -0.27 19.38 -10.20
C PHE A 213 1.00 18.73 -9.65
N ALA A 214 1.58 19.36 -8.63
CA ALA A 214 2.71 18.78 -7.91
C ALA A 214 2.24 17.58 -7.07
N THR A 215 2.93 16.45 -7.19
CA THR A 215 2.74 15.28 -6.33
C THR A 215 3.75 15.30 -5.18
N ARG A 216 3.30 14.92 -3.99
CA ARG A 216 4.12 14.89 -2.77
C ARG A 216 3.91 13.57 -2.03
N PRO A 217 4.27 12.41 -2.63
CA PRO A 217 3.93 11.12 -2.04
C PRO A 217 4.74 10.87 -0.77
N GLY A 218 4.08 10.49 0.32
CA GLY A 218 4.75 10.20 1.57
C GLY A 218 3.96 10.71 2.77
N LEU A 219 4.23 10.11 3.92
CA LEU A 219 3.84 10.65 5.21
C LEU A 219 5.09 11.28 5.84
N PRO A 220 5.04 12.54 6.32
CA PRO A 220 6.11 13.08 7.15
C PRO A 220 6.35 12.18 8.36
N ILE A 221 7.61 11.88 8.68
CA ILE A 221 7.98 11.11 9.87
C ILE A 221 8.31 12.09 11.00
N GLY A 222 7.82 11.80 12.20
CA GLY A 222 7.89 12.69 13.36
C GLY A 222 6.56 13.36 13.70
N PRO A 223 6.57 14.35 14.62
CA PRO A 223 5.36 15.04 15.07
C PRO A 223 4.64 15.79 13.95
N ILE A 224 3.31 15.68 13.91
CA ILE A 224 2.41 16.36 12.95
C ILE A 224 1.19 16.87 13.72
N GLY A 225 1.27 18.09 14.26
CA GLY A 225 0.25 18.60 15.16
C GLY A 225 0.12 17.69 16.39
N GLU A 226 -1.08 17.19 16.66
CA GLU A 226 -1.36 16.23 17.75
C GLU A 226 -1.15 14.76 17.34
N ALA A 227 -0.79 14.51 16.08
CA ALA A 227 -0.49 13.18 15.56
C ALA A 227 1.02 12.97 15.40
N ILE A 228 1.43 11.73 15.12
CA ILE A 228 2.81 11.40 14.80
C ILE A 228 2.89 10.44 13.61
N GLY A 229 3.74 10.77 12.65
CA GLY A 229 4.10 9.86 11.57
C GLY A 229 5.25 8.96 11.99
N ILE A 230 5.08 7.66 11.82
CA ILE A 230 6.07 6.64 12.20
C ILE A 230 6.29 5.64 11.08
N ALA A 231 7.43 4.95 11.10
CA ALA A 231 7.68 3.85 10.17
C ALA A 231 8.31 2.64 10.88
N PRO A 232 7.77 1.43 10.69
CA PRO A 232 8.50 0.22 11.04
C PRO A 232 9.59 -0.08 10.00
N VAL A 233 10.72 -0.64 10.45
CA VAL A 233 11.81 -1.07 9.56
C VAL A 233 11.28 -2.10 8.55
N PHE A 234 11.54 -1.87 7.26
CA PHE A 234 11.05 -2.68 6.13
C PHE A 234 9.51 -2.81 6.02
N GLY A 235 8.75 -1.94 6.70
CA GLY A 235 7.30 -2.11 6.80
C GLY A 235 6.89 -3.30 7.66
N ARG A 236 7.77 -3.84 8.51
CA ARG A 236 7.49 -4.99 9.40
C ARG A 236 7.29 -4.51 10.83
N LEU A 237 6.04 -4.56 11.28
CA LEU A 237 5.62 -4.17 12.62
C LEU A 237 5.51 -5.42 13.50
N THR A 238 6.19 -5.47 14.63
CA THR A 238 6.01 -6.58 15.58
C THR A 238 4.66 -6.47 16.30
N SER A 239 4.12 -7.57 16.81
CA SER A 239 2.91 -7.55 17.64
C SER A 239 3.05 -6.61 18.84
N ALA A 240 4.20 -6.60 19.51
CA ALA A 240 4.50 -5.67 20.61
C ALA A 240 4.43 -4.19 20.17
N GLN A 241 5.00 -3.84 19.02
CA GLN A 241 4.90 -2.49 18.46
C GLN A 241 3.46 -2.12 18.10
N ALA A 242 2.71 -3.06 17.50
CA ALA A 242 1.31 -2.88 17.18
C ALA A 242 0.47 -2.58 18.43
N ARG A 243 0.72 -3.29 19.54
CA ARG A 243 0.08 -3.03 20.84
C ARG A 243 0.44 -1.65 21.41
N LYS A 244 1.68 -1.19 21.27
CA LYS A 244 2.07 0.18 21.66
C LYS A 244 1.32 1.24 20.87
N ILE A 245 1.18 1.05 19.55
CA ILE A 245 0.37 1.95 18.70
C ILE A 245 -1.10 1.91 19.12
N ALA A 246 -1.66 0.71 19.37
CA ALA A 246 -3.05 0.56 19.81
C ALA A 246 -3.33 1.26 21.15
N LYS A 247 -2.37 1.27 22.09
CA LYS A 247 -2.47 2.04 23.33
C LYS A 247 -2.50 3.55 23.08
N ALA A 248 -1.76 4.04 22.07
CA ALA A 248 -1.72 5.45 21.72
C ALA A 248 -3.02 5.94 21.04
N GLY A 249 -3.70 5.06 20.30
CA GLY A 249 -5.02 5.36 19.73
C GLY A 249 -5.26 4.75 18.36
N ASN A 250 -6.17 5.36 17.61
CA ASN A 250 -6.44 4.97 16.22
C ASN A 250 -5.28 5.35 15.31
N ALA A 251 -5.16 4.68 14.17
CA ALA A 251 -4.06 4.89 13.25
C ALA A 251 -4.50 4.84 11.78
N VAL A 252 -3.63 5.31 10.91
CA VAL A 252 -3.78 5.23 9.45
C VAL A 252 -2.53 4.60 8.85
N VAL A 253 -2.66 3.41 8.30
CA VAL A 253 -1.61 2.70 7.55
C VAL A 253 -1.51 3.29 6.15
N THR A 254 -0.34 3.78 5.77
CA THR A 254 -0.17 4.50 4.50
C THR A 254 0.35 3.58 3.38
N PRO A 255 0.21 3.95 2.09
CA PRO A 255 0.82 3.22 0.99
C PRO A 255 2.36 3.29 0.97
N TRP A 256 2.97 4.09 1.84
CA TRP A 256 4.42 4.24 1.94
C TRP A 256 5.04 3.36 3.02
N ARG A 257 4.27 2.40 3.57
CA ARG A 257 4.66 1.53 4.69
C ARG A 257 5.06 2.32 5.94
N SER A 258 4.40 3.45 6.14
CA SER A 258 4.41 4.24 7.37
C SER A 258 3.02 4.22 8.00
N ILE A 259 2.91 4.74 9.22
CA ILE A 259 1.66 4.79 9.98
C ILE A 259 1.54 6.21 10.54
N LEU A 260 0.37 6.82 10.41
CA LEU A 260 -0.01 8.01 11.16
C LEU A 260 -0.74 7.55 12.42
N VAL A 261 -0.23 7.88 13.60
CA VAL A 261 -0.90 7.60 14.88
C VAL A 261 -1.66 8.85 15.31
N LEU A 262 -2.96 8.73 15.55
CA LEU A 262 -3.85 9.81 15.96
C LEU A 262 -3.91 9.90 17.49
N GLY A 263 -2.74 10.13 18.09
CA GLY A 263 -2.57 10.21 19.53
C GLY A 263 -1.09 10.26 19.92
N ALA A 264 -0.84 10.44 21.21
CA ALA A 264 0.52 10.50 21.76
C ALA A 264 1.14 9.09 21.83
N LEU A 265 2.25 8.90 21.14
CA LEU A 265 3.00 7.65 21.19
C LEU A 265 4.07 7.72 22.30
N GLU A 266 4.16 6.67 23.11
CA GLU A 266 5.22 6.52 24.11
C GLU A 266 6.62 6.51 23.46
N ALA A 267 7.64 6.89 24.24
CA ALA A 267 9.03 6.73 23.83
C ALA A 267 9.42 5.25 23.65
N ASP A 268 10.57 5.00 23.03
CA ASP A 268 11.20 3.67 22.95
C ASP A 268 10.31 2.55 22.38
N THR A 269 9.53 2.89 21.36
CA THR A 269 8.73 1.90 20.62
C THR A 269 9.56 1.01 19.68
N GLY A 270 10.80 1.41 19.38
CA GLY A 270 11.59 0.79 18.32
C GLY A 270 11.05 1.08 16.91
N LEU A 271 10.12 2.02 16.79
CA LEU A 271 9.61 2.55 15.52
C LEU A 271 10.42 3.79 15.14
N ILE A 272 10.56 4.03 13.85
CA ILE A 272 11.26 5.20 13.35
C ILE A 272 10.35 6.42 13.53
N THR A 273 10.80 7.37 14.32
CA THR A 273 10.15 8.68 14.57
C THR A 273 11.00 9.86 14.10
N ASP A 274 12.30 9.65 13.87
CA ASP A 274 13.21 10.68 13.34
C ASP A 274 13.17 10.67 11.79
N PRO A 275 12.81 11.80 11.13
CA PRO A 275 12.85 11.91 9.68
C PRO A 275 14.26 11.80 9.08
N GLY A 276 15.31 11.98 9.88
CA GLY A 276 16.71 11.82 9.49
C GLY A 276 17.26 10.40 9.59
N ALA A 277 16.47 9.45 10.12
CA ALA A 277 16.92 8.09 10.41
C ALA A 277 17.39 7.36 9.13
N PRO A 278 18.63 6.82 9.11
CA PRO A 278 19.18 6.13 7.93
C PRO A 278 18.30 5.00 7.39
N SER A 279 17.61 4.28 8.28
CA SER A 279 16.74 3.16 7.93
C SER A 279 15.51 3.54 7.12
N LEU A 280 15.10 4.81 7.06
CA LEU A 280 14.02 5.26 6.17
C LEU A 280 14.38 5.15 4.69
N GLY A 281 15.68 5.24 4.36
CA GLY A 281 16.17 5.06 3.00
C GLY A 281 16.22 3.61 2.55
N ILE A 282 16.05 2.64 3.46
CA ILE A 282 16.32 1.23 3.20
C ILE A 282 15.00 0.47 3.13
N SER A 283 14.73 -0.13 1.98
CA SER A 283 13.58 -1.01 1.79
C SER A 283 14.04 -2.40 1.34
N ALA A 284 13.26 -3.43 1.68
CA ALA A 284 13.54 -4.79 1.26
C ALA A 284 12.23 -5.55 0.99
N CYS A 285 12.26 -6.45 0.02
CA CYS A 285 11.21 -7.45 -0.12
C CYS A 285 11.22 -8.42 1.08
N ILE A 286 10.34 -9.44 1.09
CA ILE A 286 10.29 -10.39 2.21
C ILE A 286 11.58 -11.20 2.37
N GLY A 287 12.25 -11.53 1.26
CA GLY A 287 13.50 -12.31 1.29
C GLY A 287 13.33 -13.78 1.65
N HIS A 288 14.47 -14.45 1.80
CA HIS A 288 14.54 -15.75 2.48
C HIS A 288 14.41 -15.52 4.00
N PRO A 289 13.81 -16.44 4.78
CA PRO A 289 13.14 -17.68 4.36
C PRO A 289 11.71 -17.48 3.83
N GLY A 290 11.13 -16.28 3.97
CA GLY A 290 9.71 -16.03 3.68
C GLY A 290 9.27 -16.08 2.21
N CYS A 291 10.20 -16.26 1.26
CA CYS A 291 9.91 -16.39 -0.16
C CYS A 291 10.84 -17.41 -0.81
N ALA A 292 10.26 -18.49 -1.36
CA ALA A 292 10.98 -19.56 -2.05
C ALA A 292 11.76 -19.09 -3.30
N LYS A 293 11.45 -17.90 -3.83
CA LYS A 293 12.14 -17.33 -4.99
C LYS A 293 13.36 -16.51 -4.61
N SER A 294 13.52 -16.18 -3.33
CA SER A 294 14.61 -15.34 -2.87
C SER A 294 15.91 -16.13 -2.88
N LEU A 295 16.98 -15.52 -3.38
CA LEU A 295 18.33 -16.09 -3.38
C LEU A 295 19.13 -15.76 -2.11
N ALA A 296 18.66 -14.79 -1.32
CA ALA A 296 19.32 -14.36 -0.08
C ALA A 296 18.32 -13.95 1.00
N ASP A 297 18.78 -13.88 2.25
CA ASP A 297 18.10 -13.17 3.34
C ASP A 297 18.37 -11.67 3.23
N VAL A 298 17.64 -11.05 2.31
CA VAL A 298 17.85 -9.63 1.99
C VAL A 298 17.55 -8.69 3.15
N ARG A 299 16.73 -9.11 4.14
CA ARG A 299 16.39 -8.27 5.29
C ARG A 299 17.49 -8.31 6.34
N ALA A 300 18.08 -9.49 6.59
CA ALA A 300 19.27 -9.62 7.42
C ALA A 300 20.46 -8.84 6.81
N ASP A 301 20.63 -8.91 5.49
CA ASP A 301 21.69 -8.17 4.80
C ASP A 301 21.47 -6.66 4.84
N ALA A 302 20.25 -6.20 4.55
CA ALA A 302 19.89 -4.79 4.61
C ALA A 302 19.96 -4.19 6.04
N ALA A 303 19.76 -4.99 7.09
CA ALA A 303 19.89 -4.52 8.46
C ALA A 303 21.34 -4.24 8.89
N ARG A 304 22.33 -4.77 8.13
CA ARG A 304 23.76 -4.60 8.40
C ARG A 304 24.36 -3.38 7.70
N VAL A 305 23.63 -2.74 6.78
CA VAL A 305 24.13 -1.56 6.09
C VAL A 305 23.82 -0.30 6.91
N GLY A 306 24.78 0.62 6.95
CA GLY A 306 24.68 1.87 7.70
C GLY A 306 23.91 2.93 6.93
N ARG A 307 24.45 4.15 6.88
CA ARG A 307 23.88 5.24 6.10
C ARG A 307 24.14 5.02 4.61
N THR A 308 23.07 5.03 3.82
CA THR A 308 23.09 4.82 2.36
C THR A 308 22.19 5.85 1.69
N PRO A 309 22.28 6.05 0.36
CA PRO A 309 21.18 6.64 -0.39
C PRO A 309 19.94 5.73 -0.30
N ARG A 310 18.83 6.12 -0.93
CA ARG A 310 17.66 5.25 -1.00
C ARG A 310 18.01 3.96 -1.73
N VAL A 311 17.71 2.82 -1.12
CA VAL A 311 18.05 1.49 -1.63
C VAL A 311 16.84 0.55 -1.55
N HIS A 312 16.75 -0.36 -2.51
CA HIS A 312 15.80 -1.46 -2.46
C HIS A 312 16.49 -2.81 -2.62
N PHE A 313 16.45 -3.60 -1.55
CA PHE A 313 16.94 -4.97 -1.56
C PHE A 313 15.88 -5.96 -2.07
N ALA A 314 16.15 -6.54 -3.22
CA ALA A 314 15.30 -7.52 -3.89
C ALA A 314 15.95 -8.91 -3.86
N GLY A 315 15.21 -9.89 -3.36
CA GLY A 315 15.69 -11.28 -3.29
C GLY A 315 15.69 -12.02 -4.64
N CYS A 316 15.00 -11.48 -5.65
CA CYS A 316 14.94 -12.05 -7.00
C CYS A 316 14.52 -10.98 -8.02
N ALA A 317 14.60 -11.33 -9.31
CA ALA A 317 14.34 -10.43 -10.43
C ALA A 317 12.94 -9.77 -10.42
N ARG A 318 11.98 -10.30 -9.65
CA ARG A 318 10.64 -9.71 -9.49
C ARG A 318 10.61 -8.38 -8.74
N ARG A 319 11.64 -8.07 -7.94
CA ARG A 319 11.78 -6.79 -7.20
C ARG A 319 10.50 -6.41 -6.45
N CYS A 320 9.95 -7.36 -5.70
CA CYS A 320 8.67 -7.18 -5.05
C CYS A 320 8.71 -6.02 -4.05
N GLY A 321 7.81 -5.04 -4.23
CA GLY A 321 7.73 -3.89 -3.35
C GLY A 321 8.71 -2.77 -3.67
N LYS A 322 9.39 -2.84 -4.83
CA LYS A 322 10.21 -1.76 -5.39
C LYS A 322 9.49 -0.41 -5.27
N PRO A 323 10.13 0.62 -4.67
CA PRO A 323 9.57 1.97 -4.61
C PRO A 323 9.39 2.57 -6.02
N ALA A 324 8.40 3.47 -6.18
CA ALA A 324 8.24 4.23 -7.42
C ALA A 324 9.29 5.33 -7.58
N ARG A 325 9.74 5.91 -6.46
CA ARG A 325 10.81 6.93 -6.43
C ARG A 325 12.16 6.30 -6.75
N GLU A 326 13.08 7.13 -7.24
CA GLU A 326 14.47 6.75 -7.50
C GLU A 326 15.15 6.14 -6.27
N HIS A 327 15.92 5.08 -6.52
CA HIS A 327 16.67 4.33 -5.54
C HIS A 327 17.72 3.48 -6.24
N VAL A 328 18.75 3.09 -5.50
CA VAL A 328 19.74 2.08 -5.90
C VAL A 328 19.09 0.69 -5.85
N ASP A 329 19.16 -0.06 -6.95
CA ASP A 329 18.64 -1.43 -7.07
C ASP A 329 19.67 -2.41 -6.51
N VAL A 330 19.32 -3.15 -5.46
CA VAL A 330 20.19 -4.15 -4.82
C VAL A 330 19.56 -5.53 -5.00
N LEU A 331 19.97 -6.25 -6.04
CA LEU A 331 19.36 -7.52 -6.44
C LEU A 331 20.24 -8.71 -6.01
N ALA A 332 19.69 -9.59 -5.19
CA ALA A 332 20.36 -10.82 -4.76
C ALA A 332 20.69 -11.73 -5.95
N THR A 333 21.86 -12.34 -5.87
CA THR A 333 22.38 -13.40 -6.75
C THR A 333 22.74 -14.63 -5.91
N LYS A 334 23.37 -15.65 -6.51
CA LYS A 334 23.81 -16.83 -5.75
C LYS A 334 24.95 -16.52 -4.76
N ASP A 335 25.85 -15.60 -5.13
CA ASP A 335 27.12 -15.40 -4.43
C ASP A 335 27.28 -13.97 -3.86
N GLY A 336 26.27 -13.12 -4.00
CA GLY A 336 26.32 -11.70 -3.64
C GLY A 336 25.15 -10.93 -4.21
N TYR A 337 25.39 -9.67 -4.59
CA TYR A 337 24.35 -8.77 -5.07
C TYR A 337 24.78 -8.04 -6.35
N LEU A 338 23.82 -7.71 -7.20
CA LEU A 338 23.98 -6.68 -8.22
C LEU A 338 23.50 -5.36 -7.63
N VAL A 339 24.39 -4.38 -7.53
CA VAL A 339 24.08 -2.99 -7.14
C VAL A 339 24.06 -2.15 -8.42
N ASP A 340 22.87 -1.73 -8.85
CA ASP A 340 22.61 -1.10 -10.16
C ASP A 340 23.22 -1.89 -11.33
N GLY A 341 23.22 -3.22 -11.22
CA GLY A 341 23.77 -4.13 -12.24
C GLY A 341 25.24 -4.50 -12.08
N ALA A 342 26.00 -3.84 -11.18
CA ALA A 342 27.38 -4.20 -10.88
C ALA A 342 27.46 -5.22 -9.74
N PHE A 343 28.23 -6.30 -9.90
CA PHE A 343 28.35 -7.34 -8.86
C PHE A 343 29.15 -6.85 -7.65
N VAL A 344 28.64 -7.14 -6.46
CA VAL A 344 29.20 -6.79 -5.15
C VAL A 344 29.07 -8.00 -4.21
N PRO A 345 30.17 -8.52 -3.63
CA PRO A 345 30.12 -9.52 -2.58
C PRO A 345 29.39 -9.01 -1.33
N VAL A 346 28.71 -9.89 -0.59
CA VAL A 346 27.95 -9.51 0.61
C VAL A 346 28.79 -8.74 1.64
N GLY A 347 30.06 -9.13 1.81
CA GLY A 347 30.99 -8.48 2.74
C GLY A 347 31.36 -7.03 2.37
N GLU A 348 31.15 -6.62 1.12
CA GLU A 348 31.51 -5.30 0.61
C GLU A 348 30.31 -4.34 0.47
N LEU A 349 29.08 -4.86 0.58
CA LEU A 349 27.83 -4.13 0.40
C LEU A 349 27.77 -2.80 1.16
N ALA A 350 28.10 -2.83 2.46
CA ALA A 350 27.98 -1.65 3.31
C ALA A 350 28.87 -0.50 2.81
N ARG A 351 30.10 -0.82 2.41
CA ARG A 351 31.06 0.15 1.87
C ARG A 351 30.57 0.69 0.52
N THR A 352 30.22 -0.20 -0.42
CA THR A 352 29.77 0.20 -1.76
C THR A 352 28.53 1.09 -1.73
N LEU A 353 27.57 0.80 -0.85
CA LEU A 353 26.36 1.61 -0.72
C LEU A 353 26.61 2.95 -0.03
N ALA A 354 27.56 3.03 0.91
CA ALA A 354 27.94 4.31 1.51
C ALA A 354 28.58 5.26 0.49
N GLU A 355 29.47 4.73 -0.38
CA GLU A 355 30.14 5.50 -1.44
C GLU A 355 29.16 6.07 -2.49
N LYS A 356 28.08 5.36 -2.79
CA LYS A 356 27.00 5.85 -3.67
C LYS A 356 26.20 7.01 -3.07
N GLY A 357 26.22 7.20 -1.75
CA GLY A 357 25.51 8.29 -1.09
C GLY A 357 26.29 9.61 -1.06
N THR A 358 27.56 9.59 -1.45
CA THR A 358 28.46 10.75 -1.50
C THR A 358 28.65 11.35 -2.90
N GLN A 359 28.03 10.75 -3.91
CA GLN A 359 28.01 11.21 -5.30
C GLN A 359 26.69 11.94 -5.59
#